data_AF-A0A2J8THS0-F1
#
_entry.id   AF-A0A2J8THS0-F1
#
_cell.length_a   1.000
_cell.length_b   1.000
_cell.length_c   1.000
_cell.angle_alpha   90.00
_cell.angle_beta   90.00
_cell.angle_gamma   90.00
#
_symmetry.space_group_name_H-M   'P 1'
#
loop_
_entity.id
_entity.type
_entity.pdbx_description
1 polymer ?
#
loop_
_entity_poly.entity_id
_entity_poly.type
_entity_poly.pdbx_seq_one_letter_code
_entity_poly.pdbx_strand_id
1 'polypeptide(L)' 'EVLRNKGYNRSLDMWSVGVIIYVSLSGTFPFNEDEDIHDQIQNAAFMYPPNPWKEISHEDVDLI' A
#
# COMPACT_ATOMS: atom_id res chain seq x y z
N GLU A 1 -4.92 -12.30 -7.54
CA GLU A 1 -4.72 -13.75 -7.29
C GLU A 1 -5.93 -14.68 -7.19
N VAL A 2 -7.09 -14.29 -6.64
CA VAL A 2 -8.11 -15.26 -6.16
C VAL A 2 -8.77 -16.12 -7.26
N LEU A 3 -8.64 -15.75 -8.54
CA LEU A 3 -9.24 -16.48 -9.67
C LEU A 3 -8.29 -17.41 -10.41
N ARG A 4 -7.01 -17.49 -10.02
CA ARG A 4 -6.05 -18.40 -10.65
C ARG A 4 -5.37 -19.22 -9.57
N ASN A 5 -5.73 -20.49 -9.53
CA ASN A 5 -5.29 -21.58 -8.66
C ASN A 5 -3.76 -21.85 -8.71
N LYS A 6 -2.93 -20.81 -8.64
CA LYS A 6 -1.48 -20.86 -8.49
C LYS A 6 -1.19 -20.59 -7.02
N GLY A 7 -0.42 -21.47 -6.41
CA GLY A 7 -0.21 -21.57 -4.97
C GLY A 7 -0.10 -20.23 -4.25
N TYR A 8 -0.81 -20.15 -3.12
CA TYR A 8 -0.74 -19.09 -2.13
C TYR A 8 0.71 -18.61 -1.96
N ASN A 9 0.97 -17.35 -2.29
CA ASN A 9 2.28 -16.77 -2.23
C ASN A 9 2.35 -15.85 -1.00
N ARG A 10 3.23 -16.17 -0.04
CA ARG A 10 3.41 -15.38 1.20
C ARG A 10 3.74 -13.91 0.92
N SER A 11 4.27 -13.60 -0.27
CA SER A 11 4.49 -12.21 -0.68
C SER A 11 3.19 -11.42 -0.83
N LEU A 12 2.08 -12.07 -1.18
CA LEU A 12 0.76 -11.43 -1.26
C LEU A 12 0.22 -11.06 0.12
N ASP A 13 0.51 -11.89 1.12
CA ASP A 13 0.13 -11.58 2.50
C ASP A 13 0.87 -10.34 2.98
N MET A 14 2.18 -10.29 2.77
CA MET A 14 2.98 -9.12 3.13
C MET A 14 2.55 -7.87 2.37
N TRP A 15 2.20 -8.00 1.09
CA TRP A 15 1.59 -6.92 0.32
C TRP A 15 0.29 -6.42 0.96
N SER A 16 -0.61 -7.34 1.32
CA SER A 16 -1.88 -6.99 1.96
C SER A 16 -1.69 -6.34 3.33
N VAL A 17 -0.66 -6.75 4.09
CA VAL A 17 -0.29 -6.14 5.38
C VAL A 17 0.12 -4.68 5.19
N GLY A 18 0.97 -4.37 4.22
CA GLY A 18 1.37 -2.99 3.92
C GLY A 18 0.16 -2.10 3.60
N VAL A 19 -0.76 -2.60 2.78
CA VAL A 19 -2.02 -1.88 2.46
C VAL A 19 -2.88 -1.66 3.71
N ILE A 20 -3.00 -2.65 4.59
CA ILE A 20 -3.76 -2.53 5.84
C ILE A 20 -3.14 -1.49 6.77
N ILE A 21 -1.81 -1.50 6.93
CA ILE A 21 -1.09 -0.52 7.75
C ILE A 21 -1.29 0.88 7.17
N TYR A 22 -1.13 1.05 5.86
CA TYR A 22 -1.36 2.32 5.17
C TYR A 22 -2.75 2.89 5.46
N VAL A 23 -3.81 2.09 5.28
CA VAL A 23 -5.19 2.53 5.51
C VAL A 23 -5.43 2.85 6.98
N SER A 24 -4.82 2.08 7.89
CA SER A 24 -4.96 2.28 9.33
C SER A 24 -4.34 3.60 9.80
N LEU A 25 -3.24 4.03 9.18
CA LEU A 25 -2.54 5.27 9.53
C LEU A 25 -3.11 6.50 8.81
N SER A 26 -3.47 6.36 7.53
CA SER A 26 -3.88 7.49 6.69
C SER A 26 -5.39 7.69 6.59
N GLY A 27 -6.18 6.63 6.83
CA GLY A 27 -7.62 6.61 6.57
C GLY A 27 -8.00 6.59 5.09
N THR A 28 -7.04 6.45 4.17
CA THR A 28 -7.28 6.40 2.73
C THR A 28 -6.68 5.14 2.11
N PHE A 29 -7.14 4.77 0.91
CA PHE A 29 -6.49 3.71 0.15
C PHE A 29 -5.28 4.24 -0.62
N PRO A 30 -4.19 3.47 -0.74
CA PRO A 30 -2.98 3.90 -1.43
C PRO A 30 -3.10 3.87 -2.96
N PHE A 31 -4.19 3.31 -3.50
CA PHE A 31 -4.41 3.16 -4.94
C PHE A 31 -5.77 3.72 -5.35
N ASN A 32 -5.80 4.37 -6.50
CA ASN A 32 -7.00 4.74 -7.22
C ASN A 32 -7.48 3.56 -8.07
N GLU A 33 -8.77 3.20 -7.97
CA GLU A 33 -9.36 2.09 -8.71
C GLU A 33 -9.48 2.35 -10.22
N ASP A 34 -9.49 3.63 -10.62
CA ASP A 34 -9.60 4.06 -12.02
C ASP A 34 -8.26 4.07 -12.78
N GLU A 35 -7.14 3.81 -12.08
CA GLU A 35 -5.78 3.85 -12.64
C GLU A 35 -5.10 2.48 -12.58
N ASP A 36 -4.14 2.22 -13.48
CA ASP A 36 -3.39 0.98 -13.47
C ASP A 36 -2.53 0.88 -12.19
N ILE A 37 -2.76 -0.16 -11.39
CA ILE A 37 -2.06 -0.39 -10.14
C ILE A 37 -0.54 -0.50 -10.35
N HIS A 38 -0.08 -1.09 -11.47
CA HIS A 38 1.34 -1.25 -11.74
C HIS A 38 2.03 0.11 -11.87
N ASP A 39 1.39 1.07 -12.54
CA ASP A 39 1.93 2.41 -12.72
C ASP A 39 1.89 3.22 -11.42
N GLN A 40 0.87 3.00 -10.58
CA GLN A 40 0.76 3.64 -9.26
C GLN A 40 1.83 3.14 -8.28
N ILE A 41 2.13 1.83 -8.30
CA ILE A 41 3.20 1.24 -7.48
C ILE A 41 4.57 1.82 -7.86
N GLN A 42 4.83 2.03 -9.16
CA GLN A 42 6.08 2.62 -9.63
C GLN A 42 6.22 4.10 -9.22
N ASN A 43 5.11 4.82 -9.08
CA ASN A 43 5.07 6.24 -8.73
C ASN A 43 4.82 6.49 -7.23
N ALA A 44 5.47 5.70 -6.36
CA ALA A 44 5.29 5.68 -4.91
C ALA A 44 5.33 7.05 -4.20
N ALA A 45 5.90 8.08 -4.82
CA ALA A 45 5.92 9.44 -4.29
C ALA A 45 4.51 10.04 -4.05
N PHE A 46 3.50 9.62 -4.82
CA PHE A 46 2.11 10.07 -4.60
C PHE A 46 1.41 9.36 -3.43
N MET A 47 1.97 8.24 -2.94
CA MET A 47 1.36 7.47 -1.86
C MET A 47 1.47 8.16 -0.50
N TYR A 48 2.44 9.06 -0.27
CA TYR A 48 2.66 9.64 1.06
C TYR A 48 2.51 11.17 1.06
N PRO A 49 1.28 11.71 0.93
CA PRO A 49 1.05 13.15 0.95
C PRO A 49 1.46 13.77 2.31
N PRO A 50 1.90 15.04 2.37
CA PRO A 50 2.41 15.63 3.61
C PRO A 50 1.46 15.58 4.82
N ASN A 51 0.14 15.53 4.61
CA ASN A 51 -0.82 15.30 5.67
C ASN A 51 -1.60 14.02 5.34
N PRO A 52 -1.72 13.02 6.25
CA PRO A 52 -1.23 12.98 7.64
C PRO A 52 0.25 12.57 7.81
N TRP A 53 0.94 12.23 6.73
CA TRP A 53 2.24 11.52 6.81
C TRP A 53 3.40 12.31 7.41
N LYS A 54 3.32 13.64 7.50
CA LYS A 54 4.32 14.45 8.20
C LYS A 54 4.33 14.22 9.72
N GLU A 55 3.20 13.77 10.29
CA GLU A 55 3.06 13.52 11.72
C GLU A 55 3.33 12.05 12.09
N ILE A 56 3.42 11.17 11.09
CA ILE A 56 3.73 9.75 11.25
C ILE A 56 5.25 9.57 11.37
N SER A 57 5.69 8.64 12.23
CA SER A 57 7.12 8.40 12.43
C SER A 57 7.76 7.79 11.18
N HIS A 58 9.06 8.02 11.00
CA HIS A 58 9.77 7.42 9.86
C HIS A 58 9.85 5.89 9.97
N GLU A 59 9.84 5.35 11.20
CA GLU A 59 9.84 3.91 11.47
C GLU A 59 8.53 3.26 11.02
N ASP A 60 7.39 3.93 11.23
CA ASP A 60 6.09 3.43 10.80
C ASP A 60 5.93 3.48 9.27
N VAL A 61 6.56 4.45 8.60
CA VAL A 61 6.58 4.54 7.13
C VAL A 61 7.50 3.47 6.52
N ASP A 62 8.66 3.19 7.14
CA ASP A 62 9.59 2.14 6.69
C ASP A 62 9.01 0.72 6.80
N LEU A 63 7.99 0.54 7.64
CA LEU A 63 7.28 -0.72 7.81
C LEU A 63 6.34 -1.06 6.63
N ILE A 64 5.97 -0.07 5.80
CA ILE A 64 5.02 -0.20 4.69
C ILE A 64 5.76 -0.49 3.38
#